data_AF-A0A534SES6-F1
#
_entry.id   AF-A0A534SES6-F1
#
_cell.length_a   1.000
_cell.length_b   1.000
_cell.length_c   1.000
_cell.angle_alpha   90.00
_cell.angle_beta   90.00
_cell.angle_gamma   90.00
#
_symmetry.space_group_name_H-M   'P 1'
#
loop_
_entity.id
_entity.type
_entity.pdbx_description
1 polymer ?
#
loop_
_entity_poly.entity_id
_entity_poly.type
_entity_poly.pdbx_seq_one_letter_code
_entity_poly.pdbx_strand_id
1 'polypeptide(L)'
;MRDAKNSDEVRARFHDRFGIDIRVISGAEEAAYSFLAVERGLALAGRELLVIDIGGGSSEFIRGNESGISRAVSIDVGSVRLTERYLHSDPVKPNEVEQMTAAIDKELALLSARGIDADGALLLIGIAGTFTTLAAMEKQLVRYFHAKVHGSTLTIQQVRRQVHTLQGKTVEQRKRIVGLEAKRADVIFAGACLIERIMILYHADEVIVSDQGVRYGLLHEAAKAL
;
A
#
# COMPACT_ATOMS: atom_id res chain seq x y z
N MET A 1 -10.51 -3.05 -12.78
CA MET A 1 -10.83 -4.18 -13.69
C MET A 1 -11.94 -5.03 -13.09
N ARG A 2 -11.74 -5.65 -11.92
CA ARG A 2 -12.74 -6.49 -11.24
C ARG A 2 -14.12 -5.82 -11.06
N ASP A 3 -14.15 -4.57 -10.57
CA ASP A 3 -15.41 -3.87 -10.25
C ASP A 3 -15.88 -2.91 -11.36
N ALA A 4 -15.17 -2.86 -12.49
CA ALA A 4 -15.47 -1.94 -13.57
C ALA A 4 -16.61 -2.50 -14.45
N LYS A 5 -17.71 -1.76 -14.56
CA LYS A 5 -18.87 -2.17 -15.39
C LYS A 5 -18.52 -2.42 -16.87
N ASN A 6 -17.44 -1.80 -17.36
CA ASN A 6 -16.95 -1.92 -18.73
C ASN A 6 -15.73 -2.85 -18.87
N SER A 7 -15.48 -3.74 -17.91
CA SER A 7 -14.31 -4.64 -17.91
C SER A 7 -14.23 -5.49 -19.19
N ASP A 8 -15.34 -6.07 -19.64
CA ASP A 8 -15.36 -6.94 -20.82
C ASP A 8 -15.06 -6.18 -22.12
N GLU A 9 -15.53 -4.94 -22.25
CA GLU A 9 -15.23 -4.07 -23.38
C GLU A 9 -13.73 -3.76 -23.46
N VAL A 10 -13.09 -3.47 -22.30
CA VAL A 10 -11.65 -3.23 -22.22
C VAL A 10 -10.87 -4.49 -22.61
N ARG A 11 -11.28 -5.67 -22.11
CA ARG A 11 -10.63 -6.95 -22.42
C ARG A 11 -10.73 -7.28 -23.91
N ALA A 12 -11.91 -7.13 -24.50
CA ALA A 12 -12.12 -7.34 -25.94
C ALA A 12 -11.22 -6.43 -26.77
N ARG A 13 -11.14 -5.13 -26.44
CA ARG A 13 -10.26 -4.18 -27.15
C ARG A 13 -8.78 -4.56 -27.08
N PHE A 14 -8.32 -5.13 -25.97
CA PHE A 14 -6.94 -5.59 -25.85
C PHE A 14 -6.68 -6.84 -26.69
N HIS A 15 -7.62 -7.78 -26.71
CA HIS A 15 -7.55 -8.95 -27.57
C HIS A 15 -7.55 -8.54 -29.06
N ASP A 16 -8.53 -7.75 -29.50
CA ASP A 16 -8.70 -7.35 -30.89
C ASP A 16 -7.49 -6.57 -31.43
N ARG A 17 -6.87 -5.73 -30.58
CA ARG A 17 -5.77 -4.86 -31.01
C ARG A 17 -4.39 -5.50 -30.87
N PHE A 18 -4.19 -6.36 -29.87
CA PHE A 18 -2.87 -6.85 -29.50
C PHE A 18 -2.75 -8.38 -29.45
N GLY A 19 -3.86 -9.11 -29.62
CA GLY A 19 -3.90 -10.56 -29.44
C GLY A 19 -3.64 -11.01 -28.00
N ILE A 20 -3.84 -10.13 -27.01
CA ILE A 20 -3.55 -10.39 -25.60
C ILE A 20 -4.86 -10.66 -24.85
N ASP A 21 -4.99 -11.88 -24.33
CA ASP A 21 -6.08 -12.26 -23.43
C ASP A 21 -5.80 -11.79 -22.00
N ILE A 22 -6.54 -10.79 -21.56
CA ILE A 22 -6.44 -10.31 -20.17
C ILE A 22 -7.28 -11.22 -19.26
N ARG A 23 -6.59 -11.91 -18.34
CA ARG A 23 -7.19 -12.64 -17.23
C ARG A 23 -7.40 -11.71 -16.04
N VAL A 24 -8.62 -11.66 -15.52
CA VAL A 24 -8.94 -10.96 -14.26
C VAL A 24 -8.73 -11.92 -13.11
N ILE A 25 -7.93 -11.54 -12.12
CA ILE A 25 -7.70 -12.32 -10.90
C ILE A 25 -8.70 -11.93 -9.81
N SER A 26 -9.11 -12.91 -9.01
CA SER A 26 -9.88 -12.69 -7.78
C SER A 26 -9.05 -11.94 -6.73
N GLY A 27 -9.72 -11.36 -5.72
CA GLY A 27 -9.01 -10.68 -4.63
C GLY A 27 -8.16 -11.67 -3.80
N ALA A 28 -8.61 -12.92 -3.71
CA ALA A 28 -7.86 -13.98 -3.04
C ALA A 28 -6.57 -14.35 -3.79
N GLU A 29 -6.63 -14.45 -5.13
CA GLU A 29 -5.43 -14.66 -5.95
C GLU A 29 -4.45 -13.49 -5.85
N GLU A 30 -4.97 -12.27 -5.91
CA GLU A 30 -4.16 -11.05 -5.74
C GLU A 30 -3.42 -11.04 -4.40
N ALA A 31 -4.12 -11.37 -3.31
CA ALA A 31 -3.53 -11.53 -1.99
C ALA A 31 -2.47 -12.66 -1.96
N ALA A 32 -2.77 -13.81 -2.55
CA ALA A 32 -1.84 -14.94 -2.63
C ALA A 32 -0.53 -14.56 -3.34
N TYR A 33 -0.62 -13.87 -4.47
CA TYR A 33 0.56 -13.42 -5.22
C TYR A 33 1.35 -12.36 -4.46
N SER A 34 0.69 -11.36 -3.88
CA SER A 34 1.36 -10.33 -3.07
C SER A 34 2.09 -10.93 -1.86
N PHE A 35 1.45 -11.88 -1.16
CA PHE A 35 2.07 -12.57 -0.03
C PHE A 35 3.28 -13.42 -0.46
N LEU A 36 3.15 -14.18 -1.55
CA LEU A 36 4.24 -15.00 -2.08
C LEU A 36 5.45 -14.14 -2.49
N ALA A 37 5.21 -12.98 -3.10
CA ALA A 37 6.26 -12.03 -3.46
C ALA A 37 7.04 -11.56 -2.22
N VAL A 38 6.32 -11.22 -1.14
CA VAL A 38 6.93 -10.77 0.11
C VAL A 38 7.70 -11.89 0.80
N GLU A 39 7.09 -13.06 0.95
CA GLU A 39 7.71 -14.23 1.60
C GLU A 39 9.05 -14.59 0.92
N ARG A 40 9.06 -14.63 -0.42
CA ARG A 40 10.23 -15.03 -1.21
C ARG A 40 11.25 -13.91 -1.38
N GLY A 41 10.79 -12.66 -1.50
CA GLY A 41 11.65 -11.50 -1.74
C GLY A 41 12.43 -11.06 -0.50
N LEU A 42 11.88 -11.24 0.70
CA LEU A 42 12.47 -10.72 1.95
C LEU A 42 13.04 -11.80 2.88
N ALA A 43 12.90 -13.10 2.55
CA ALA A 43 13.42 -14.21 3.34
C ALA A 43 13.01 -14.20 4.84
N LEU A 44 11.75 -13.84 5.12
CA LEU A 44 11.23 -13.61 6.49
C LEU A 44 10.67 -14.88 7.16
N ALA A 45 11.38 -16.02 7.04
CA ALA A 45 10.92 -17.30 7.56
C ALA A 45 10.67 -17.29 9.08
N GLY A 46 9.71 -18.10 9.55
CA GLY A 46 9.37 -18.23 10.97
C GLY A 46 8.75 -17.00 11.65
N ARG A 47 8.36 -15.97 10.89
CA ARG A 47 7.70 -14.76 11.41
C ARG A 47 6.24 -14.71 10.99
N GLU A 48 5.41 -14.17 11.87
CA GLU A 48 4.03 -13.83 11.52
C GLU A 48 4.03 -12.46 10.84
N LEU A 49 3.49 -12.43 9.63
CA LEU A 49 3.57 -11.28 8.74
C LEU A 49 2.19 -10.63 8.60
N LEU A 50 2.19 -9.30 8.52
CA LEU A 50 1.05 -8.54 8.05
C LEU A 50 1.48 -7.74 6.82
N VAL A 51 1.10 -8.24 5.64
CA VAL A 51 1.35 -7.56 4.36
C VAL A 51 0.21 -6.57 4.10
N ILE A 52 0.57 -5.33 3.84
CA ILE A 52 -0.35 -4.21 3.66
C ILE A 52 -0.13 -3.64 2.25
N ASP A 53 -1.15 -3.70 1.42
CA ASP A 53 -1.19 -3.01 0.13
C ASP A 53 -2.08 -1.78 0.25
N ILE A 54 -1.55 -0.60 -0.07
CA ILE A 54 -2.34 0.63 -0.12
C ILE A 54 -2.52 1.03 -1.58
N GLY A 55 -3.73 0.79 -2.07
CA GLY A 55 -4.18 1.25 -3.37
C GLY A 55 -4.72 2.68 -3.37
N GLY A 56 -5.33 3.05 -4.50
CA GLY A 56 -6.05 4.32 -4.62
C GLY A 56 -7.43 4.28 -3.94
N GLY A 57 -8.17 3.19 -4.15
CA GLY A 57 -9.55 3.04 -3.66
C GLY A 57 -9.70 2.14 -2.43
N SER A 58 -8.84 1.16 -2.24
CA SER A 58 -8.90 0.21 -1.14
C SER A 58 -7.50 -0.05 -0.59
N SER A 59 -7.46 -0.73 0.55
CA SER A 59 -6.23 -1.28 1.12
C SER A 59 -6.46 -2.71 1.56
N GLU A 60 -5.51 -3.57 1.24
CA GLU A 60 -5.54 -5.00 1.53
C GLU A 60 -4.60 -5.31 2.69
N PHE A 61 -5.07 -6.15 3.61
CA PHE A 61 -4.37 -6.61 4.80
C PHE A 61 -4.32 -8.13 4.76
N ILE A 62 -3.12 -8.69 4.67
CA ILE A 62 -2.89 -10.12 4.48
C ILE A 62 -2.02 -10.62 5.62
N ARG A 63 -2.63 -11.38 6.54
CA ARG A 63 -1.95 -12.02 7.66
C ARG A 63 -1.55 -13.45 7.24
N GLY A 64 -0.32 -13.83 7.54
CA GLY A 64 0.18 -15.17 7.23
C GLY A 64 1.58 -15.42 7.73
N ASN A 65 2.05 -16.63 7.52
CA ASN A 65 3.42 -17.06 7.83
C ASN A 65 3.85 -18.13 6.80
N GLU A 66 4.89 -18.91 7.12
CA GLU A 66 5.41 -19.99 6.26
C GLU A 66 4.39 -21.11 5.95
N SER A 67 3.32 -21.24 6.75
CA SER A 67 2.22 -22.17 6.48
C SER A 67 1.19 -21.59 5.48
N GLY A 68 1.36 -20.34 5.08
CA GLY A 68 0.50 -19.63 4.14
C GLY A 68 -0.31 -18.50 4.76
N ILE A 69 -1.29 -18.02 4.00
CA ILE A 69 -2.20 -16.94 4.41
C ILE A 69 -3.23 -17.49 5.40
N SER A 70 -3.26 -16.93 6.61
CA SER A 70 -4.30 -17.22 7.60
C SER A 70 -5.54 -16.36 7.37
N ARG A 71 -5.36 -15.12 6.90
CA ARG A 71 -6.46 -14.20 6.66
C ARG A 71 -6.09 -13.13 5.64
N ALA A 72 -7.05 -12.77 4.79
CA ALA A 72 -6.94 -11.63 3.87
C ALA A 72 -8.21 -10.79 3.95
N VAL A 73 -8.04 -9.48 4.11
CA VAL A 73 -9.12 -8.51 4.32
C VAL A 73 -8.85 -7.27 3.46
N SER A 74 -9.85 -6.83 2.69
CA SER A 74 -9.82 -5.52 2.03
C SER A 74 -10.80 -4.57 2.71
N ILE A 75 -10.38 -3.32 2.90
CA ILE A 75 -11.20 -2.22 3.43
C ILE A 75 -11.20 -1.03 2.45
N ASP A 76 -12.29 -0.27 2.44
CA ASP A 76 -12.56 0.82 1.50
C ASP A 76 -11.83 2.13 1.87
N VAL A 77 -10.56 2.03 2.22
CA VAL A 77 -9.66 3.17 2.43
C VAL A 77 -8.48 3.05 1.49
N GLY A 78 -8.20 4.13 0.75
CA GLY A 78 -7.07 4.19 -0.16
C GLY A 78 -6.68 5.64 -0.38
N SER A 79 -5.46 5.86 -0.85
CA SER A 79 -4.87 7.21 -0.97
C SER A 79 -5.75 8.18 -1.77
N VAL A 80 -6.21 7.77 -2.96
CA VAL A 80 -7.08 8.58 -3.83
C VAL A 80 -8.44 8.82 -3.17
N ARG A 81 -9.09 7.76 -2.69
CA ARG A 81 -10.44 7.85 -2.08
C ARG A 81 -10.44 8.77 -0.85
N LEU A 82 -9.42 8.66 0.00
CA LEU A 82 -9.29 9.52 1.18
C LEU A 82 -9.07 10.98 0.78
N THR A 83 -8.20 11.23 -0.19
CA THR A 83 -7.98 12.59 -0.72
C THR A 83 -9.26 13.19 -1.30
N GLU A 84 -9.94 12.48 -2.21
CA GLU A 84 -11.16 12.97 -2.87
C GLU A 84 -12.31 13.24 -1.89
N ARG A 85 -12.43 12.44 -0.83
CA ARG A 85 -13.55 12.55 0.13
C ARG A 85 -13.35 13.59 1.21
N TYR A 86 -12.11 13.87 1.61
CA TYR A 86 -11.84 14.66 2.82
C TYR A 86 -10.94 15.88 2.60
N LEU A 87 -10.07 15.86 1.59
CA LEU A 87 -9.02 16.86 1.42
C LEU A 87 -9.37 17.82 0.27
N HIS A 88 -10.09 18.88 0.60
CA HIS A 88 -10.56 19.86 -0.39
C HIS A 88 -9.74 21.14 -0.44
N SER A 89 -8.86 21.37 0.53
CA SER A 89 -7.99 22.54 0.62
C SER A 89 -6.54 22.24 0.22
N ASP A 90 -5.84 23.24 -0.33
CA ASP A 90 -4.43 23.15 -0.68
C ASP A 90 -3.64 24.40 -0.19
N PRO A 91 -2.85 24.31 0.89
CA PRO A 91 -2.58 23.13 1.71
C PRO A 91 -3.81 22.63 2.48
N VAL A 92 -3.74 21.37 2.92
CA VAL A 92 -4.80 20.71 3.67
C VAL A 92 -5.08 21.41 5.00
N LYS A 93 -6.36 21.54 5.38
CA LYS A 93 -6.73 22.20 6.65
C LYS A 93 -6.78 21.22 7.82
N PRO A 94 -6.49 21.66 9.06
CA PRO A 94 -6.52 20.78 10.23
C PRO A 94 -7.84 20.01 10.43
N ASN A 95 -8.98 20.65 10.19
CA ASN A 95 -10.30 20.01 10.31
C ASN A 95 -10.54 18.91 9.25
N GLU A 96 -9.99 19.07 8.05
CA GLU A 96 -10.04 18.04 7.00
C GLU A 96 -9.18 16.83 7.38
N VAL A 97 -8.00 17.10 7.96
CA VAL A 97 -7.11 16.05 8.48
C VAL A 97 -7.79 15.28 9.60
N GLU A 98 -8.40 15.96 10.57
CA GLU A 98 -9.12 15.33 11.68
C GLU A 98 -10.23 14.41 11.18
N GLN A 99 -11.09 14.89 10.28
CA GLN A 99 -12.17 14.10 9.68
C GLN A 99 -11.65 12.88 8.91
N MET A 100 -10.59 13.06 8.11
CA MET A 100 -9.95 11.97 7.38
C MET A 100 -9.37 10.92 8.33
N THR A 101 -8.64 11.33 9.36
CA THR A 101 -8.04 10.41 10.34
C THR A 101 -9.09 9.65 11.14
N ALA A 102 -10.19 10.31 11.54
CA ALA A 102 -11.31 9.64 12.20
C ALA A 102 -11.99 8.60 11.30
N ALA A 103 -12.12 8.89 10.00
CA ALA A 103 -12.64 7.93 9.03
C ALA A 103 -11.70 6.73 8.82
N ILE A 104 -10.39 6.98 8.74
CA ILE A 104 -9.37 5.91 8.69
C ILE A 104 -9.50 5.01 9.93
N ASP A 105 -9.54 5.60 11.12
CA ASP A 105 -9.62 4.86 12.39
C ASP A 105 -10.87 3.99 12.47
N LYS A 106 -12.01 4.51 12.00
CA LYS A 106 -13.27 3.76 11.96
C LYS A 106 -13.17 2.52 11.06
N GLU A 107 -12.54 2.64 9.89
CA GLU A 107 -12.37 1.52 8.96
C GLU A 107 -11.33 0.52 9.47
N LEU A 108 -10.24 1.00 10.06
CA LEU A 108 -9.21 0.15 10.67
C LEU A 108 -9.75 -0.64 11.88
N ALA A 109 -10.69 -0.08 12.64
CA ALA A 109 -11.33 -0.78 13.76
C ALA A 109 -12.11 -2.04 13.33
N LEU A 110 -12.47 -2.16 12.05
CA LEU A 110 -13.15 -3.35 11.50
C LEU A 110 -12.20 -4.54 11.32
N LEU A 111 -10.88 -4.32 11.32
CA LEU A 111 -9.88 -5.34 11.03
C LEU A 111 -9.87 -6.47 12.07
N SER A 112 -9.96 -6.14 13.36
CA SER A 112 -10.00 -7.13 14.45
C SER A 112 -11.22 -8.04 14.34
N ALA A 113 -12.42 -7.47 14.16
CA ALA A 113 -13.64 -8.25 13.92
C ALA A 113 -13.57 -9.14 12.67
N ARG A 114 -12.67 -8.82 11.74
CA ARG A 114 -12.40 -9.57 10.52
C ARG A 114 -11.16 -10.47 10.64
N GLY A 115 -10.61 -10.69 11.82
CA GLY A 115 -9.50 -11.63 12.08
C GLY A 115 -8.12 -11.13 11.70
N ILE A 116 -7.93 -9.80 11.64
CA ILE A 116 -6.61 -9.16 11.53
C ILE A 116 -6.37 -8.36 12.82
N ASP A 117 -6.24 -9.08 13.93
CA ASP A 117 -5.99 -8.51 15.25
C ASP A 117 -4.57 -7.94 15.37
N ALA A 118 -4.39 -6.98 16.27
CA ALA A 118 -3.09 -6.38 16.61
C ALA A 118 -2.32 -7.20 17.66
N ASP A 119 -2.60 -8.51 17.74
CA ASP A 119 -1.99 -9.41 18.69
C ASP A 119 -0.71 -10.07 18.13
N GLY A 120 0.15 -10.53 19.04
CA GLY A 120 1.39 -11.20 18.67
C GLY A 120 2.48 -10.26 18.14
N ALA A 121 3.63 -10.84 17.80
CA ALA A 121 4.77 -10.12 17.25
C ALA A 121 4.68 -10.07 15.71
N LEU A 122 3.71 -9.30 15.20
CA LEU A 122 3.51 -9.12 13.76
C LEU A 122 4.62 -8.27 13.15
N LEU A 123 5.19 -8.77 12.05
CA LEU A 123 6.09 -8.00 11.21
C LEU A 123 5.30 -7.33 10.10
N LEU A 124 5.23 -6.00 10.11
CA LEU A 124 4.52 -5.24 9.09
C LEU A 124 5.36 -5.15 7.82
N ILE A 125 4.76 -5.51 6.68
CA ILE A 125 5.33 -5.29 5.35
C ILE A 125 4.38 -4.43 4.53
N GLY A 126 4.85 -3.26 4.10
CA GLY A 126 4.14 -2.38 3.20
C GLY A 126 4.55 -2.60 1.74
N ILE A 127 3.56 -2.83 0.87
CA ILE A 127 3.77 -2.95 -0.58
C ILE A 127 3.09 -1.81 -1.34
N ALA A 128 3.38 -1.73 -2.64
CA ALA A 128 2.82 -0.76 -3.56
C ALA A 128 3.25 0.70 -3.33
N GLY A 129 2.51 1.61 -3.97
CA GLY A 129 2.99 2.94 -4.31
C GLY A 129 3.25 3.85 -3.12
N THR A 130 2.38 3.83 -2.13
CA THR A 130 2.47 4.75 -0.99
C THR A 130 3.73 4.47 -0.16
N PHE A 131 3.94 3.20 0.23
CA PHE A 131 5.12 2.79 1.00
C PHE A 131 6.42 3.03 0.24
N THR A 132 6.47 2.63 -1.04
CA THR A 132 7.67 2.83 -1.88
C THR A 132 8.00 4.30 -2.11
N THR A 133 6.98 5.17 -2.22
CA THR A 133 7.18 6.62 -2.29
C THR A 133 7.71 7.20 -0.99
N LEU A 134 7.15 6.85 0.17
CA LEU A 134 7.68 7.35 1.46
C LEU A 134 9.11 6.86 1.72
N ALA A 135 9.45 5.63 1.32
CA ALA A 135 10.82 5.12 1.40
C ALA A 135 11.77 5.85 0.45
N ALA A 136 11.33 6.17 -0.77
CA ALA A 136 12.12 6.95 -1.73
C ALA A 136 12.32 8.40 -1.26
N MET A 137 11.30 9.01 -0.67
CA MET A 137 11.37 10.32 -0.02
C MET A 137 12.35 10.30 1.16
N GLU A 138 12.25 9.29 2.03
CA GLU A 138 13.16 9.13 3.17
C GLU A 138 14.63 9.04 2.72
N LYS A 139 14.87 8.30 1.64
CA LYS A 139 16.21 8.09 1.08
C LYS A 139 16.65 9.21 0.12
N GLN A 140 15.82 10.24 -0.07
CA GLN A 140 16.07 11.37 -0.98
C GLN A 140 16.50 10.91 -2.39
N LEU A 141 15.78 9.93 -2.94
CA LEU A 141 16.11 9.36 -4.25
C LEU A 141 15.70 10.31 -5.39
N VAL A 142 16.68 10.91 -6.06
CA VAL A 142 16.44 11.75 -7.27
C VAL A 142 15.83 10.92 -8.41
N ARG A 143 16.24 9.66 -8.54
CA ARG A 143 15.67 8.68 -9.47
C ARG A 143 15.32 7.42 -8.68
N TYR A 144 14.12 6.90 -8.93
CA TYR A 144 13.67 5.65 -8.30
C TYR A 144 14.63 4.51 -8.59
N PHE A 145 15.03 3.79 -7.54
CA PHE A 145 15.91 2.64 -7.65
C PHE A 145 15.45 1.53 -6.71
N HIS A 146 14.88 0.47 -7.32
CA HIS A 146 14.30 -0.69 -6.64
C HIS A 146 15.16 -1.22 -5.48
N ALA A 147 16.44 -1.48 -5.74
CA ALA A 147 17.35 -2.08 -4.77
C ALA A 147 17.62 -1.21 -3.53
N LYS A 148 17.30 0.09 -3.57
CA LYS A 148 17.36 0.97 -2.40
C LYS A 148 16.06 0.98 -1.59
N VAL A 149 14.94 0.59 -2.19
CA VAL A 149 13.60 0.66 -1.60
C VAL A 149 13.15 -0.69 -1.07
N HIS A 150 13.32 -1.75 -1.86
CA HIS A 150 12.96 -3.11 -1.44
C HIS A 150 13.81 -3.56 -0.23
N GLY A 151 13.15 -4.06 0.80
CA GLY A 151 13.77 -4.48 2.05
C GLY A 151 14.19 -3.33 2.98
N SER A 152 13.93 -2.07 2.60
CA SER A 152 14.19 -0.94 3.49
C SER A 152 13.11 -0.80 4.55
N THR A 153 13.44 -0.17 5.68
CA THR A 153 12.49 0.11 6.75
C THR A 153 12.07 1.58 6.76
N LEU A 154 10.82 1.82 7.16
CA LEU A 154 10.30 3.12 7.56
C LEU A 154 9.92 3.06 9.03
N THR A 155 10.48 3.93 9.85
CA THR A 155 10.09 4.05 11.26
C THR A 155 8.88 4.96 11.42
N ILE A 156 8.13 4.79 12.51
CA ILE A 156 6.98 5.65 12.84
C ILE A 156 7.38 7.12 12.94
N GLN A 157 8.59 7.42 13.43
CA GLN A 157 9.10 8.80 13.50
C GLN A 157 9.38 9.38 12.11
N GLN A 158 9.89 8.57 11.18
CA GLN A 158 10.10 8.99 9.78
C GLN A 158 8.76 9.27 9.10
N VAL A 159 7.79 8.38 9.25
CA VAL A 159 6.43 8.56 8.72
C VAL A 159 5.80 9.83 9.27
N ARG A 160 5.82 10.04 10.59
CA ARG A 160 5.30 11.27 11.25
C ARG A 160 5.94 12.54 10.72
N ARG A 161 7.26 12.55 10.56
CA ARG A 161 7.97 13.70 10.00
C ARG A 161 7.53 13.99 8.57
N GLN A 162 7.34 12.95 7.76
CA GLN A 162 6.86 13.09 6.39
C GLN A 162 5.40 13.59 6.35
N VAL A 163 4.50 13.08 7.21
CA VAL A 163 3.12 13.58 7.37
C VAL A 163 3.13 15.07 7.70
N HIS A 164 3.88 15.50 8.71
CA HIS A 164 4.01 16.92 9.09
C HIS A 164 4.54 17.78 7.93
N THR A 165 5.56 17.30 7.21
CA THR A 165 6.14 18.00 6.05
C THR A 165 5.14 18.16 4.91
N LEU A 166 4.36 17.12 4.63
CA LEU A 166 3.37 17.09 3.56
C LEU A 166 2.15 17.95 3.87
N GLN A 167 1.71 17.97 5.14
CA GLN A 167 0.55 18.73 5.60
C GLN A 167 0.69 20.23 5.29
N GLY A 168 1.87 20.80 5.60
CA GLY A 168 2.14 22.23 5.43
C GLY A 168 2.49 22.67 4.00
N LYS A 169 2.34 21.79 2.99
CA LYS A 169 2.72 22.06 1.60
C LYS A 169 1.54 21.98 0.65
N THR A 170 1.54 22.87 -0.33
CA THR A 170 0.63 22.76 -1.47
C THR A 170 1.00 21.56 -2.35
N VAL A 171 0.09 21.08 -3.20
CA VAL A 171 0.40 20.03 -4.19
C VAL A 171 1.58 20.43 -5.07
N GLU A 172 1.64 21.69 -5.52
CA GLU A 172 2.76 22.20 -6.32
C GLU A 172 4.09 22.20 -5.56
N GLN A 173 4.07 22.46 -4.25
CA GLN A 173 5.26 22.36 -3.42
C GLN A 173 5.67 20.90 -3.18
N ARG A 174 4.70 19.99 -3.02
CA ARG A 174 4.95 18.55 -2.86
C ARG A 174 5.61 17.96 -4.10
N LYS A 175 5.23 18.38 -5.31
CA LYS A 175 5.88 17.96 -6.58
C LYS A 175 7.40 18.24 -6.63
N ARG A 176 7.90 19.13 -5.77
CA ARG A 176 9.33 19.50 -5.68
C ARG A 176 10.10 18.69 -4.63
N ILE A 177 9.42 17.82 -3.87
CA ILE A 177 10.06 16.97 -2.85
C ILE A 177 10.82 15.84 -3.57
N VAL A 178 12.10 15.69 -3.26
CA VAL A 178 12.94 14.61 -3.80
C VAL A 178 12.39 13.26 -3.35
N GLY A 179 12.30 12.29 -4.26
CA GLY A 179 11.72 10.96 -4.01
C GLY A 179 10.20 10.89 -4.16
N LEU A 180 9.50 12.02 -4.32
CA LEU A 180 8.06 12.06 -4.59
C LEU A 180 7.79 12.24 -6.09
N GLU A 181 7.21 11.22 -6.72
CA GLU A 181 6.74 11.33 -8.11
C GLU A 181 5.62 12.39 -8.21
N ALA A 182 5.73 13.32 -9.15
CA ALA A 182 4.80 14.45 -9.28
C ALA A 182 3.32 14.02 -9.42
N LYS A 183 3.07 12.87 -10.07
CA LYS A 183 1.72 12.29 -10.24
C LYS A 183 1.10 11.72 -8.96
N ARG A 184 1.85 11.65 -7.86
CA ARG A 184 1.38 11.20 -6.54
C ARG A 184 1.28 12.34 -5.53
N ALA A 185 1.70 13.55 -5.91
CA ALA A 185 1.84 14.67 -4.98
C ALA A 185 0.50 15.14 -4.37
N ASP A 186 -0.59 14.92 -5.08
CA ASP A 186 -1.97 15.17 -4.66
C ASP A 186 -2.45 14.17 -3.58
N VAL A 187 -2.15 12.88 -3.75
CA VAL A 187 -2.70 11.81 -2.89
C VAL A 187 -1.77 11.29 -1.80
N ILE A 188 -0.46 11.58 -1.89
CA ILE A 188 0.54 10.99 -0.97
C ILE A 188 0.32 11.37 0.49
N PHE A 189 -0.23 12.55 0.77
CA PHE A 189 -0.48 12.98 2.15
C PHE A 189 -1.51 12.07 2.84
N ALA A 190 -2.63 11.77 2.17
CA ALA A 190 -3.64 10.86 2.72
C ALA A 190 -3.09 9.44 2.92
N GLY A 191 -2.30 8.96 1.95
CA GLY A 191 -1.61 7.67 2.07
C GLY A 191 -0.61 7.63 3.24
N ALA A 192 0.12 8.71 3.48
CA ALA A 192 1.06 8.80 4.61
C ALA A 192 0.34 8.79 5.96
N CYS A 193 -0.79 9.52 6.08
CA CYS A 193 -1.64 9.45 7.26
C CYS A 193 -2.17 8.01 7.48
N LEU A 194 -2.63 7.34 6.42
CA LEU A 194 -3.10 5.95 6.52
C LEU A 194 -2.00 5.01 7.05
N ILE A 195 -0.77 5.11 6.54
CA ILE A 195 0.38 4.34 7.06
C ILE A 195 0.62 4.65 8.54
N GLU A 196 0.63 5.92 8.93
CA GLU A 196 0.81 6.32 10.33
C GLU A 196 -0.26 5.69 11.23
N ARG A 197 -1.53 5.76 10.84
CA ARG A 197 -2.65 5.19 11.62
C ARG A 197 -2.56 3.67 11.73
N ILE A 198 -2.15 2.98 10.66
CA ILE A 198 -1.91 1.54 10.68
C ILE A 198 -0.78 1.19 11.66
N MET A 199 0.36 1.87 11.58
CA MET A 199 1.48 1.63 12.50
C MET A 199 1.10 1.89 13.96
N ILE A 200 0.28 2.91 14.23
CA ILE A 200 -0.26 3.18 15.58
C ILE A 200 -1.17 2.05 16.05
N LEU A 201 -2.08 1.56 15.20
CA LEU A 201 -2.99 0.47 15.54
C LEU A 201 -2.24 -0.80 15.93
N TYR A 202 -1.19 -1.15 15.16
CA TYR A 202 -0.40 -2.36 15.38
C TYR A 202 0.78 -2.16 16.34
N HIS A 203 0.89 -1.01 17.00
CA HIS A 203 2.01 -0.66 17.88
C HIS A 203 3.39 -0.90 17.24
N ALA A 204 3.50 -0.67 15.93
CA ALA A 204 4.69 -0.97 15.16
C ALA A 204 5.63 0.24 15.12
N ASP A 205 6.85 0.05 15.60
CA ASP A 205 7.90 1.07 15.50
C ASP A 205 8.44 1.20 14.07
N GLU A 206 8.34 0.13 13.27
CA GLU A 206 8.82 0.08 11.90
C GLU A 206 7.92 -0.76 10.98
N VAL A 207 7.98 -0.46 9.69
CA VAL A 207 7.40 -1.26 8.60
C VAL A 207 8.47 -1.51 7.55
N ILE A 208 8.59 -2.76 7.09
CA ILE A 208 9.47 -3.12 5.98
C ILE A 208 8.77 -2.81 4.66
N VAL A 209 9.45 -2.14 3.75
CA VAL A 209 8.92 -1.79 2.43
C VAL A 209 9.37 -2.82 1.41
N SER A 210 8.43 -3.43 0.70
CA SER A 210 8.72 -4.28 -0.44
C SER A 210 8.22 -3.64 -1.74
N ASP A 211 9.13 -3.48 -2.70
CA ASP A 211 8.81 -3.10 -4.08
C ASP A 211 8.40 -4.30 -4.95
N GLN A 212 8.15 -5.46 -4.31
CA GLN A 212 7.66 -6.66 -4.94
C GLN A 212 6.22 -6.93 -4.48
N GLY A 213 5.26 -6.77 -5.40
CA GLY A 213 3.84 -7.12 -5.21
C GLY A 213 3.40 -8.21 -6.19
N VAL A 214 2.10 -8.21 -6.54
CA VAL A 214 1.43 -9.22 -7.40
C VAL A 214 2.27 -9.71 -8.59
N ARG A 215 2.91 -8.82 -9.35
CA ARG A 215 3.72 -9.17 -10.54
C ARG A 215 4.88 -10.11 -10.21
N TYR A 216 5.54 -9.92 -9.07
CA TYR A 216 6.63 -10.78 -8.64
C TYR A 216 6.11 -12.10 -8.08
N GLY A 217 4.95 -12.08 -7.42
CA GLY A 217 4.26 -13.29 -6.98
C GLY A 217 3.95 -14.23 -8.13
N LEU A 218 3.41 -13.70 -9.23
CA LEU A 218 3.16 -14.45 -10.45
C LEU A 218 4.45 -15.04 -11.05
N LEU A 219 5.54 -14.27 -11.03
CA LEU A 219 6.87 -14.72 -11.46
C LEU A 219 7.39 -15.88 -10.62
N HIS A 220 7.24 -15.82 -9.29
CA HIS A 220 7.63 -16.89 -8.38
C HIS A 220 6.77 -18.14 -8.55
N GLU A 221 5.48 -18.01 -8.81
CA GLU A 221 4.61 -19.15 -9.14
C GLU A 221 5.05 -19.81 -10.44
N ALA A 222 5.24 -19.03 -11.51
CA ALA A 222 5.66 -19.54 -12.80
C ALA A 222 7.03 -20.24 -12.74
N ALA A 223 7.97 -19.72 -11.95
CA ALA A 223 9.29 -20.32 -11.77
C ALA A 223 9.27 -21.67 -11.04
N LYS A 224 8.22 -21.97 -10.23
CA LYS A 224 8.04 -23.30 -9.62
C LYS A 224 7.51 -24.35 -10.60
N ALA A 225 6.90 -23.91 -11.70
CA ALA A 225 6.31 -24.79 -12.71
C ALA A 225 7.32 -25.21 -13.81
N LEU A 226 8.55 -24.69 -13.75
CA LEU A 226 9.69 -25.04 -14.60
C LEU A 226 10.64 -26.00 -13.87
#